data_AF-A0A2E5HGB5-F1
#
_entry.id   AF-A0A2E5HGB5-F1
#
_cell.length_a   1.000
_cell.length_b   1.000
_cell.length_c   1.000
_cell.angle_alpha   90.00
_cell.angle_beta   90.00
_cell.angle_gamma   90.00
#
_symmetry.space_group_name_H-M   'P 1'
#
loop_
_entity.id
_entity.type
_entity.pdbx_description
1 polymer ?
#
loop_
_entity_poly.entity_id
_entity_poly.type
_entity_poly.pdbx_seq_one_letter_code
_entity_poly.pdbx_strand_id
1 'polypeptide(L)'
;MHAGGASSGSYSTYLSRVIRGSKWKYLIPDDFEYRFTYEDDNWGMFYWSGHSLIHVPYEIWNVTKNVRLIPYLVLEEGPADGTNPLYDHKWGLIPKDHPGSGGSNDPYTDWNYLAQPADMSEGEAGYQAWVAACIAQGTALGGTPNADGDYIGAGTLRYDDWTTVGSEVMGRNVWFVWNLATVTGDLSSAADEFSAVAPEKLLPEKGTIFKFTTNKTNQVADEFTVTAPKVESTSVADDVKKVNVFPNPYFGYHDLEISSAELPAPKYVTFNHLPTTGKVVFRVFNMAGVMVANFEKSTTTQYQNWNMRNANQFPLASGIYIVHIDMGSAGTKVLKLALVTEEEWAKRY
;
A
#
# COMPACT_ATOMS: atom_id res chain seq x y z
N MET A 1 21.18 -9.18 -9.01
CA MET A 1 20.98 -10.14 -7.92
C MET A 1 20.12 -11.29 -8.42
N HIS A 2 20.45 -12.54 -8.07
CA HIS A 2 19.68 -13.73 -8.40
C HIS A 2 19.74 -14.75 -7.26
N ALA A 3 19.23 -15.96 -7.51
CA ALA A 3 19.24 -17.09 -6.60
C ALA A 3 20.43 -18.03 -6.84
N GLY A 4 21.13 -18.40 -5.78
CA GLY A 4 22.14 -19.45 -5.74
C GLY A 4 21.56 -20.84 -6.06
N GLY A 5 22.31 -21.59 -6.86
CA GLY A 5 21.91 -22.91 -7.37
C GLY A 5 20.65 -22.87 -8.23
N ALA A 6 20.32 -21.72 -8.84
CA ALA A 6 19.23 -21.62 -9.79
C ALA A 6 19.51 -22.49 -11.02
N SER A 7 18.46 -23.09 -11.60
CA SER A 7 18.57 -23.85 -12.84
C SER A 7 18.32 -23.00 -14.10
N SER A 8 17.94 -21.74 -13.93
CA SER A 8 17.66 -20.78 -15.01
C SER A 8 17.58 -19.35 -14.46
N GLY A 9 17.67 -18.34 -15.32
CA GLY A 9 17.42 -16.93 -15.00
C GLY A 9 15.95 -16.52 -14.81
N SER A 10 15.02 -17.47 -14.63
CA SER A 10 13.59 -17.15 -14.55
C SER A 10 13.20 -16.59 -13.17
N TYR A 11 12.23 -15.66 -13.16
CA TYR A 11 11.72 -15.07 -11.92
C TYR A 11 11.09 -16.11 -10.97
N SER A 12 10.44 -17.14 -11.52
CA SER A 12 9.88 -18.23 -10.70
C SER A 12 10.98 -19.07 -10.05
N THR A 13 12.08 -19.34 -10.76
CA THR A 13 13.26 -19.99 -10.17
C THR A 13 13.84 -19.13 -9.06
N TYR A 14 14.00 -17.83 -9.28
CA TYR A 14 14.46 -16.88 -8.26
C TYR A 14 13.59 -16.95 -6.99
N LEU A 15 12.28 -16.77 -7.13
CA LEU A 15 11.36 -16.77 -5.98
C LEU A 15 11.38 -18.08 -5.20
N SER A 16 11.37 -19.23 -5.88
CA SER A 16 11.35 -20.55 -5.22
C SER A 16 12.61 -20.85 -4.41
N ARG A 17 13.72 -20.19 -4.74
CA ARG A 17 15.02 -20.38 -4.10
C ARG A 17 15.31 -19.34 -3.03
N VAL A 18 14.91 -18.09 -3.26
CA VAL A 18 15.16 -16.98 -2.32
C VAL A 18 14.14 -16.93 -1.20
N ILE A 19 12.85 -17.10 -1.52
CA ILE A 19 11.78 -17.09 -0.51
C ILE A 19 11.35 -18.51 -0.24
N ARG A 20 12.01 -19.12 0.74
CA ARG A 20 11.90 -20.55 1.02
C ARG A 20 10.72 -20.83 1.95
N GLY A 21 9.88 -21.80 1.58
CA GLY A 21 8.77 -22.27 2.43
C GLY A 21 7.78 -21.14 2.77
N SER A 22 7.47 -20.98 4.05
CA SER A 22 6.50 -19.99 4.55
C SER A 22 7.12 -18.65 4.95
N LYS A 23 8.33 -18.32 4.47
CA LYS A 23 9.11 -17.15 4.91
C LYS A 23 8.63 -15.79 4.37
N TRP A 24 7.64 -15.79 3.48
CA TRP A 24 6.97 -14.56 3.02
C TRP A 24 6.52 -13.64 4.16
N LYS A 25 6.12 -14.21 5.31
CA LYS A 25 5.72 -13.47 6.52
C LYS A 25 6.84 -12.64 7.18
N TYR A 26 8.09 -12.95 6.88
CA TYR A 26 9.25 -12.21 7.42
C TYR A 26 9.77 -11.16 6.43
N LEU A 27 9.46 -11.33 5.14
CA LEU A 27 9.81 -10.40 4.09
C LEU A 27 8.77 -9.26 3.99
N ILE A 28 7.49 -9.60 3.87
CA ILE A 28 6.42 -8.61 3.68
C ILE A 28 5.81 -8.27 5.05
N PRO A 29 5.58 -6.98 5.38
CA PRO A 29 5.62 -5.79 4.52
C PRO A 29 6.92 -4.96 4.62
N ASP A 30 7.98 -5.54 5.18
CA ASP A 30 9.20 -4.81 5.51
C ASP A 30 10.03 -4.48 4.25
N ASP A 31 10.79 -3.39 4.31
CA ASP A 31 11.78 -3.03 3.29
C ASP A 31 13.19 -3.30 3.82
N PHE A 32 14.12 -3.63 2.92
CA PHE A 32 15.47 -4.03 3.29
C PHE A 32 16.52 -3.28 2.47
N GLU A 33 17.70 -3.08 3.06
CA GLU A 33 18.84 -2.46 2.38
C GLU A 33 20.11 -3.27 2.61
N TYR A 34 20.85 -3.53 1.53
CA TYR A 34 22.28 -3.82 1.63
C TYR A 34 23.02 -2.50 1.48
N ARG A 35 23.86 -2.17 2.45
CA ARG A 35 24.66 -0.95 2.47
C ARG A 35 26.13 -1.36 2.42
N PHE A 36 26.80 -1.14 1.29
CA PHE A 36 28.21 -1.50 1.12
C PHE A 36 29.11 -0.46 1.79
N THR A 37 29.28 -0.57 3.11
CA THR A 37 30.01 0.41 3.93
C THR A 37 31.49 0.08 4.07
N TYR A 38 31.88 -1.20 3.92
CA TYR A 38 33.27 -1.67 4.11
C TYR A 38 33.85 -1.27 5.48
N GLU A 39 33.02 -1.23 6.52
CA GLU A 39 33.46 -0.99 7.88
C GLU A 39 33.92 -2.29 8.54
N ASP A 40 34.90 -2.20 9.46
CA ASP A 40 35.51 -3.34 10.14
C ASP A 40 34.54 -4.04 11.12
N ASP A 41 33.38 -3.45 11.42
CA ASP A 41 32.36 -4.06 12.28
C ASP A 41 31.33 -4.87 11.49
N ASN A 42 31.51 -5.02 10.18
CA ASN A 42 30.65 -5.81 9.33
C ASN A 42 31.05 -7.28 9.35
N TRP A 43 30.34 -8.06 10.13
CA TRP A 43 30.48 -9.50 10.27
C TRP A 43 29.39 -10.29 9.54
N GLY A 44 29.79 -11.42 8.97
CA GLY A 44 28.90 -12.50 8.53
C GLY A 44 29.44 -13.86 8.95
N MET A 45 28.56 -14.86 9.14
CA MET A 45 29.03 -16.23 9.38
C MET A 45 29.08 -17.03 8.08
N PHE A 46 30.09 -17.87 7.94
CA PHE A 46 30.13 -18.92 6.93
C PHE A 46 29.58 -20.22 7.53
N TYR A 47 28.41 -20.64 7.05
CA TYR A 47 27.74 -21.86 7.47
C TYR A 47 28.15 -23.03 6.56
N TRP A 48 28.33 -24.22 7.14
CA TRP A 48 28.93 -25.43 6.52
C TRP A 48 30.40 -25.32 6.12
N SER A 49 30.87 -24.12 5.82
CA SER A 49 32.23 -23.78 5.43
C SER A 49 33.10 -23.42 6.64
N GLY A 50 33.33 -24.38 7.52
CA GLY A 50 34.21 -24.21 8.69
C GLY A 50 33.58 -23.54 9.91
N HIS A 51 32.32 -23.09 9.85
CA HIS A 51 31.64 -22.40 10.96
C HIS A 51 32.41 -21.13 11.40
N SER A 52 32.83 -20.34 10.41
CA SER A 52 33.67 -19.15 10.59
C SER A 52 32.83 -17.90 10.75
N LEU A 53 33.37 -16.89 11.45
CA LEU A 53 32.84 -15.54 11.51
C LEU A 53 33.85 -14.61 10.83
N ILE A 54 33.44 -13.96 9.75
CA ILE A 54 34.31 -13.25 8.82
C ILE A 54 33.82 -11.83 8.58
N HIS A 55 34.71 -10.96 8.12
CA HIS A 55 34.33 -9.64 7.67
C HIS A 55 33.63 -9.69 6.30
N VAL A 56 32.56 -8.91 6.15
CA VAL A 56 31.83 -8.74 4.89
C VAL A 56 31.78 -7.24 4.51
N PRO A 57 31.68 -6.87 3.23
CA PRO A 57 31.79 -5.45 2.85
C PRO A 57 30.49 -4.66 3.07
N TYR A 58 29.44 -5.26 3.62
CA TYR A 58 28.12 -4.66 3.71
C TYR A 58 27.44 -4.87 5.05
N GLU A 59 26.54 -3.95 5.35
CA GLU A 59 25.51 -4.10 6.37
C GLU A 59 24.19 -4.48 5.70
N ILE A 60 23.35 -5.20 6.43
CA ILE A 60 21.98 -5.49 5.99
C ILE A 60 21.02 -4.91 7.02
N TRP A 61 20.07 -4.10 6.55
CA TRP A 61 19.08 -3.45 7.42
C TRP A 61 17.67 -3.81 7.00
N ASN A 62 16.81 -4.11 7.97
CA ASN A 62 15.36 -3.96 7.83
C ASN A 62 15.03 -2.50 8.13
N VAL A 63 14.78 -1.71 7.09
CA VAL A 63 14.59 -0.25 7.24
C VAL A 63 13.20 0.12 7.71
N THR A 64 12.21 -0.77 7.56
CA THR A 64 10.86 -0.56 8.12
C THR A 64 10.89 -0.61 9.64
N LYS A 65 11.66 -1.55 10.20
CA LYS A 65 11.80 -1.73 11.66
C LYS A 65 13.04 -1.04 12.24
N ASN A 66 13.90 -0.51 11.36
CA ASN A 66 15.20 0.05 11.70
C ASN A 66 16.07 -0.93 12.52
N VAL A 67 16.21 -2.18 12.03
CA VAL A 67 16.99 -3.24 12.69
C VAL A 67 18.10 -3.75 11.77
N ARG A 68 19.33 -3.89 12.29
CA ARG A 68 20.45 -4.54 11.58
C ARG A 68 20.28 -6.06 11.60
N LEU A 69 20.39 -6.67 10.43
CA LEU A 69 20.19 -8.11 10.21
C LEU A 69 21.51 -8.87 10.20
N ILE A 70 21.43 -10.18 10.37
CA ILE A 70 22.56 -11.10 10.39
C ILE A 70 22.75 -11.70 8.99
N PRO A 71 23.90 -11.45 8.33
CA PRO A 71 24.26 -12.17 7.12
C PRO A 71 24.90 -13.51 7.46
N TYR A 72 24.44 -14.57 6.80
CA TYR A 72 25.17 -15.83 6.78
C TYR A 72 25.33 -16.36 5.36
N LEU A 73 26.49 -16.94 5.09
CA LEU A 73 26.99 -17.29 3.78
C LEU A 73 27.08 -18.80 3.67
N VAL A 74 26.79 -19.33 2.48
CA VAL A 74 26.96 -20.75 2.15
C VAL A 74 27.59 -20.85 0.77
N LEU A 75 28.60 -21.70 0.64
CA LEU A 75 29.15 -22.08 -0.66
C LEU A 75 28.33 -23.22 -1.26
N GLU A 76 28.20 -23.24 -2.58
CA GLU A 76 27.39 -24.23 -3.31
C GLU A 76 27.86 -25.68 -3.11
N GLU A 77 29.17 -25.91 -2.89
CA GLU A 77 29.77 -27.24 -2.94
C GLU A 77 30.02 -27.86 -1.56
N GLY A 78 29.03 -28.61 -1.06
CA GLY A 78 29.26 -29.76 -0.18
C GLY A 78 29.89 -29.45 1.19
N PRO A 79 30.25 -30.48 1.98
CA PRO A 79 30.78 -30.30 3.33
C PRO A 79 32.24 -29.86 3.31
N ALA A 80 32.58 -28.93 4.20
CA ALA A 80 33.96 -28.50 4.42
C ALA A 80 34.75 -29.55 5.18
N ASP A 81 35.44 -30.40 4.43
CA ASP A 81 36.57 -31.18 4.94
C ASP A 81 37.90 -30.40 4.87
N GLY A 82 37.85 -29.12 4.46
CA GLY A 82 39.01 -28.25 4.33
C GLY A 82 39.90 -28.58 3.12
N THR A 83 39.47 -29.48 2.23
CA THR A 83 40.22 -29.85 1.02
C THR A 83 39.74 -29.13 -0.23
N ASN A 84 38.54 -28.55 -0.21
CA ASN A 84 38.03 -27.77 -1.34
C ASN A 84 38.68 -26.37 -1.32
N PRO A 85 39.47 -26.00 -2.35
CA PRO A 85 40.07 -24.66 -2.45
C PRO A 85 39.02 -23.52 -2.50
N LEU A 86 37.74 -23.88 -2.67
CA LEU A 86 36.60 -22.98 -2.53
C LEU A 86 36.40 -22.36 -1.16
N TYR A 87 36.91 -22.98 -0.10
CA TYR A 87 36.74 -22.46 1.25
C TYR A 87 37.84 -21.43 1.55
N ASP A 88 37.83 -20.33 0.81
CA ASP A 88 38.71 -19.18 1.08
C ASP A 88 38.30 -18.41 2.34
N HIS A 89 37.10 -18.70 2.87
CA HIS A 89 36.45 -18.02 3.99
C HIS A 89 36.36 -16.51 3.76
N LYS A 90 36.16 -16.09 2.52
CA LYS A 90 36.00 -14.68 2.15
C LYS A 90 34.72 -14.49 1.37
N TRP A 91 34.10 -13.34 1.55
CA TRP A 91 33.00 -12.95 0.69
C TRP A 91 33.57 -12.35 -0.60
N GLY A 92 33.14 -12.84 -1.75
CA GLY A 92 33.59 -12.31 -3.03
C GLY A 92 33.00 -13.04 -4.22
N LEU A 93 33.45 -12.70 -5.43
CA LEU A 93 33.11 -13.43 -6.63
C LEU A 93 33.86 -14.76 -6.69
N ILE A 94 33.15 -15.83 -7.03
CA ILE A 94 33.74 -17.13 -7.35
C ILE A 94 33.80 -17.31 -8.88
N PRO A 95 34.82 -18.00 -9.43
CA PRO A 95 34.98 -18.25 -10.86
C PRO A 95 34.03 -19.34 -11.36
N LYS A 96 32.73 -19.17 -11.09
CA LYS A 96 31.66 -20.02 -11.58
C LYS A 96 30.66 -19.21 -12.36
N ASP A 97 30.14 -19.82 -13.40
CA ASP A 97 29.14 -19.20 -14.24
C ASP A 97 27.74 -19.24 -13.62
N HIS A 98 27.05 -18.11 -13.63
CA HIS A 98 25.68 -18.03 -13.17
C HIS A 98 24.69 -18.24 -14.33
N PRO A 99 23.70 -19.15 -14.23
CA PRO A 99 22.76 -19.47 -15.32
C PRO A 99 21.68 -18.39 -15.57
N GLY A 100 21.91 -17.18 -15.05
CA GLY A 100 21.08 -16.00 -15.26
C GLY A 100 21.23 -15.44 -16.67
N SER A 101 22.28 -15.85 -17.37
CA SER A 101 22.65 -15.44 -18.72
C SER A 101 23.22 -16.65 -19.47
N GLY A 102 23.43 -16.51 -20.78
CA GLY A 102 23.75 -17.62 -21.68
C GLY A 102 25.23 -17.79 -22.02
N GLY A 103 26.11 -16.92 -21.53
CA GLY A 103 27.56 -17.01 -21.74
C GLY A 103 28.24 -17.61 -20.50
N SER A 104 29.46 -18.13 -20.65
CA SER A 104 30.27 -18.63 -19.53
C SER A 104 31.15 -17.51 -18.96
N ASN A 105 30.54 -16.40 -18.60
CA ASN A 105 31.26 -15.19 -18.23
C ASN A 105 30.59 -14.35 -17.14
N ASP A 106 29.76 -15.01 -16.33
CA ASP A 106 28.91 -14.35 -15.33
C ASP A 106 29.23 -14.83 -13.91
N PRO A 107 30.41 -14.46 -13.36
CA PRO A 107 30.80 -14.81 -12.00
C PRO A 107 29.81 -14.27 -10.98
N TYR A 108 29.65 -15.01 -9.89
CA TYR A 108 28.72 -14.67 -8.82
C TYR A 108 29.30 -14.87 -7.43
N THR A 109 28.67 -14.32 -6.41
CA THR A 109 29.14 -14.43 -5.02
C THR A 109 28.69 -15.71 -4.33
N ASP A 110 29.21 -15.95 -3.13
CA ASP A 110 28.60 -16.87 -2.16
C ASP A 110 27.09 -16.65 -2.02
N TRP A 111 26.41 -17.71 -1.58
CA TRP A 111 24.98 -17.63 -1.30
C TRP A 111 24.76 -16.89 0.01
N ASN A 112 24.28 -15.65 -0.11
CA ASN A 112 23.95 -14.80 1.01
C ASN A 112 22.57 -15.18 1.55
N TYR A 113 22.47 -15.30 2.85
CA TYR A 113 21.22 -15.44 3.57
C TYR A 113 21.11 -14.33 4.60
N LEU A 114 19.86 -13.96 4.89
CA LEU A 114 19.52 -12.88 5.79
C LEU A 114 18.67 -13.47 6.91
N ALA A 115 19.11 -13.34 8.14
CA ALA A 115 18.32 -13.68 9.31
C ALA A 115 18.07 -12.43 10.18
N GLN A 116 16.93 -12.45 10.84
CA GLN A 116 16.67 -11.56 11.97
C GLN A 116 17.61 -11.93 13.13
N PRO A 117 18.12 -10.96 13.91
CA PRO A 117 18.63 -11.26 15.24
C PRO A 117 17.50 -11.78 16.15
N ALA A 118 17.87 -12.52 17.21
CA ALA A 118 16.91 -12.96 18.21
C ALA A 118 16.27 -11.78 18.97
N ASP A 119 17.06 -10.72 19.20
CA ASP A 119 16.56 -9.43 19.68
C ASP A 119 16.29 -8.49 18.50
N MET A 120 15.00 -8.22 18.26
CA MET A 120 14.50 -7.33 17.21
C MET A 120 14.25 -5.89 17.69
N SER A 121 14.84 -5.51 18.82
CA SER A 121 14.85 -4.11 19.26
C SER A 121 15.49 -3.21 18.21
N GLU A 122 14.98 -1.98 18.09
CA GLU A 122 15.46 -1.00 17.11
C GLU A 122 16.98 -0.75 17.25
N GLY A 123 17.66 -0.64 16.12
CA GLY A 123 19.10 -0.45 15.99
C GLY A 123 19.85 -1.75 15.71
N GLU A 124 21.04 -1.87 16.30
CA GLU A 124 21.97 -2.96 16.04
C GLU A 124 22.27 -3.84 17.26
N ALA A 125 21.60 -3.62 18.38
CA ALA A 125 21.89 -4.31 19.63
C ALA A 125 21.81 -5.85 19.48
N GLY A 126 20.80 -6.34 18.77
CA GLY A 126 20.64 -7.77 18.48
C GLY A 126 21.72 -8.33 17.56
N TYR A 127 22.18 -7.55 16.57
CA TYR A 127 23.29 -7.92 15.70
C TYR A 127 24.60 -8.00 16.48
N GLN A 128 24.90 -6.98 17.29
CA GLN A 128 26.12 -6.95 18.11
C GLN A 128 26.14 -8.06 19.17
N ALA A 129 24.97 -8.38 19.75
CA ALA A 129 24.83 -9.54 20.65
C ALA A 129 25.15 -10.86 19.95
N TRP A 130 24.73 -11.02 18.69
CA TRP A 130 25.06 -12.19 17.88
C TRP A 130 26.56 -12.28 17.58
N VAL A 131 27.20 -11.18 17.15
CA VAL A 131 28.66 -11.13 16.92
C VAL A 131 29.41 -11.53 18.19
N ALA A 132 29.04 -10.96 19.33
CA ALA A 132 29.65 -11.28 20.62
C ALA A 132 29.47 -12.75 21.01
N ALA A 133 28.29 -13.33 20.75
CA ALA A 133 28.01 -14.74 21.02
C ALA A 133 28.87 -15.67 20.14
N CYS A 134 29.00 -15.38 18.85
CA CYS A 134 29.86 -16.11 17.93
C CYS A 134 31.32 -16.10 18.38
N ILE A 135 31.86 -14.92 18.72
CA ILE A 135 33.24 -14.79 19.23
C ILE A 135 33.41 -15.56 20.54
N ALA A 136 32.49 -15.39 21.50
CA ALA A 136 32.55 -16.08 22.79
C ALA A 136 32.51 -17.61 22.64
N GLN A 137 31.69 -18.14 21.72
CA GLN A 137 31.62 -19.56 21.42
C GLN A 137 32.98 -20.10 20.95
N GLY A 138 33.62 -19.45 19.98
CA GLY A 138 34.91 -19.92 19.47
C GLY A 138 36.07 -19.67 20.44
N THR A 139 36.06 -18.57 21.19
CA THR A 139 37.06 -18.32 22.26
C THR A 139 36.95 -19.36 23.38
N ALA A 140 35.75 -19.79 23.76
CA ALA A 140 35.55 -20.88 24.72
C ALA A 140 36.15 -22.22 24.25
N LEU A 141 36.34 -22.37 22.94
CA LEU A 141 36.96 -23.53 22.29
C LEU A 141 38.46 -23.30 21.98
N GLY A 142 39.05 -22.21 22.49
CA GLY A 142 40.47 -21.87 22.34
C GLY A 142 40.82 -21.13 21.03
N GLY A 143 39.82 -20.65 20.30
CA GLY A 143 40.03 -19.93 19.05
C GLY A 143 40.42 -18.46 19.21
N THR A 144 41.16 -17.96 18.24
CA THR A 144 41.60 -16.57 18.11
C THR A 144 41.41 -16.09 16.66
N PRO A 145 41.31 -14.78 16.42
CA PRO A 145 41.24 -14.28 15.05
C PRO A 145 42.54 -14.58 14.28
N ASN A 146 42.45 -14.67 12.96
CA ASN A 146 43.58 -14.79 12.06
C ASN A 146 44.25 -13.42 11.83
N ALA A 147 45.23 -13.35 10.93
CA ALA A 147 45.93 -12.11 10.61
C ALA A 147 45.05 -11.03 9.94
N ASP A 148 43.97 -11.44 9.28
CA ASP A 148 43.00 -10.57 8.63
C ASP A 148 41.90 -10.10 9.62
N GLY A 149 41.94 -10.56 10.88
CA GLY A 149 40.94 -10.26 11.90
C GLY A 149 39.75 -11.22 11.90
N ASP A 150 39.67 -12.15 10.94
CA ASP A 150 38.58 -13.11 10.83
C ASP A 150 38.71 -14.28 11.81
N TYR A 151 37.60 -14.80 12.28
CA TYR A 151 37.53 -15.97 13.15
C TYR A 151 37.22 -17.21 12.33
N ILE A 152 38.27 -17.94 11.96
CA ILE A 152 38.16 -19.14 11.12
C ILE A 152 37.92 -20.36 12.00
N GLY A 153 36.79 -21.04 11.79
CA GLY A 153 36.50 -22.30 12.49
C GLY A 153 37.15 -23.50 11.79
N ALA A 154 37.44 -24.54 12.56
CA ALA A 154 38.08 -25.76 12.09
C ALA A 154 37.85 -26.92 13.09
N GLY A 155 37.43 -28.09 12.58
CA GLY A 155 37.16 -29.25 13.42
C GLY A 155 36.08 -28.96 14.47
N THR A 156 36.45 -28.94 15.75
CA THR A 156 35.52 -28.58 16.85
C THR A 156 35.37 -27.09 17.06
N LEU A 157 36.29 -26.26 16.56
CA LEU A 157 36.24 -24.81 16.70
C LEU A 157 35.13 -24.22 15.83
N ARG A 158 34.25 -23.41 16.42
CA ARG A 158 33.05 -22.88 15.76
C ARG A 158 32.71 -21.48 16.25
N TYR A 159 32.27 -20.63 15.32
CA TYR A 159 31.85 -19.24 15.52
C TYR A 159 30.46 -18.97 14.90
N ASP A 160 29.57 -19.97 14.91
CA ASP A 160 28.23 -19.91 14.34
C ASP A 160 27.15 -20.06 15.44
N ASP A 161 26.98 -19.03 16.27
CA ASP A 161 25.96 -19.08 17.30
C ASP A 161 24.55 -18.98 16.68
N TRP A 162 23.79 -20.06 16.81
CA TRP A 162 22.39 -20.14 16.36
C TRP A 162 21.38 -19.77 17.45
N THR A 163 21.83 -19.55 18.69
CA THR A 163 20.92 -19.19 19.79
C THR A 163 20.48 -17.73 19.74
N THR A 164 21.35 -16.86 19.21
CA THR A 164 21.07 -15.44 18.98
C THR A 164 20.61 -15.12 17.55
N VAL A 165 20.47 -16.14 16.70
CA VAL A 165 19.90 -16.02 15.35
C VAL A 165 18.40 -16.28 15.40
N GLY A 166 17.64 -15.33 14.87
CA GLY A 166 16.20 -15.40 14.69
C GLY A 166 15.80 -16.05 13.36
N SER A 167 14.66 -15.62 12.82
CA SER A 167 14.10 -16.22 11.61
C SER A 167 14.84 -15.77 10.34
N GLU A 168 15.15 -16.71 9.44
CA GLU A 168 15.60 -16.41 8.07
C GLU A 168 14.51 -15.61 7.33
N VAL A 169 14.89 -14.44 6.81
CA VAL A 169 14.06 -13.53 6.02
C VAL A 169 14.11 -13.94 4.54
N MET A 170 15.32 -14.08 4.01
CA MET A 170 15.61 -14.47 2.63
C MET A 170 16.86 -15.34 2.60
N GLY A 171 16.94 -16.25 1.64
CA GLY A 171 18.11 -17.12 1.49
C GLY A 171 18.66 -17.14 0.07
N ARG A 172 19.84 -17.72 -0.12
CA ARG A 172 20.42 -18.01 -1.45
C ARG A 172 20.52 -16.80 -2.37
N ASN A 173 20.70 -15.62 -1.80
CA ASN A 173 20.89 -14.39 -2.54
C ASN A 173 22.30 -14.36 -3.11
N VAL A 174 22.46 -14.19 -4.41
CA VAL A 174 23.79 -14.02 -5.05
C VAL A 174 23.85 -12.71 -5.81
N TRP A 175 25.01 -12.08 -5.75
CA TRP A 175 25.37 -10.99 -6.66
C TRP A 175 26.14 -11.61 -7.80
N PHE A 176 25.65 -11.44 -9.02
CA PHE A 176 26.35 -11.91 -10.21
C PHE A 176 26.60 -10.73 -11.13
N VAL A 177 27.76 -10.76 -11.78
CA VAL A 177 28.22 -9.67 -12.63
C VAL A 177 28.14 -10.12 -14.07
N TRP A 178 27.42 -9.36 -14.89
CA TRP A 178 27.21 -9.70 -16.28
C TRP A 178 28.48 -9.48 -17.10
N ASN A 179 28.91 -10.50 -17.85
CA ASN A 179 30.02 -10.46 -18.79
C ASN A 179 31.33 -9.93 -18.19
N LEU A 180 31.67 -10.30 -16.96
CA LEU A 180 32.85 -9.77 -16.27
C LEU A 180 34.16 -10.38 -16.79
N ALA A 181 34.21 -11.71 -16.80
CA ALA A 181 35.37 -12.49 -17.19
C ALA A 181 34.91 -13.90 -17.58
N THR A 182 35.58 -14.52 -18.55
CA THR A 182 35.33 -15.93 -18.87
C THR A 182 35.65 -16.77 -17.65
N VAL A 183 34.66 -17.53 -17.18
CA VAL A 183 34.79 -18.39 -16.01
C VAL A 183 34.72 -19.86 -16.42
N THR A 184 35.67 -20.66 -15.96
CA THR A 184 35.74 -22.09 -16.33
C THR A 184 35.03 -23.00 -15.34
N GLY A 185 34.67 -22.47 -14.16
CA GLY A 185 34.16 -23.27 -13.05
C GLY A 185 35.27 -23.93 -12.22
N ASP A 186 36.53 -23.79 -12.62
CA ASP A 186 37.69 -24.20 -11.83
C ASP A 186 38.06 -23.09 -10.85
N LEU A 187 38.11 -23.45 -9.57
CA LEU A 187 38.27 -22.51 -8.48
C LEU A 187 39.72 -22.44 -8.01
N SER A 188 40.54 -23.41 -8.44
CA SER A 188 42.00 -23.34 -8.30
C SER A 188 42.62 -22.27 -9.19
N SER A 189 41.89 -21.81 -10.21
CA SER A 189 42.23 -20.70 -11.11
C SER A 189 41.52 -19.39 -10.79
N ALA A 190 40.82 -19.24 -9.66
CA ALA A 190 40.06 -18.02 -9.34
C ALA A 190 40.89 -16.74 -9.44
N ALA A 191 42.08 -16.75 -8.87
CA ALA A 191 43.02 -15.63 -8.93
C ALA A 191 43.48 -15.33 -10.37
N ASP A 192 43.60 -16.37 -11.19
CA ASP A 192 44.02 -16.26 -12.60
C ASP A 192 42.87 -15.79 -13.51
N GLU A 193 41.65 -16.28 -13.30
CA GLU A 193 40.46 -15.95 -14.10
C GLU A 193 40.01 -14.49 -13.90
N PHE A 194 40.28 -13.92 -12.72
CA PHE A 194 40.04 -12.51 -12.44
C PHE A 194 41.29 -11.62 -12.54
N SER A 195 42.47 -12.17 -12.85
CA SER A 195 43.74 -11.42 -12.88
C SER A 195 43.74 -10.24 -13.88
N ALA A 196 42.98 -10.37 -14.98
CA ALA A 196 42.84 -9.34 -16.01
C ALA A 196 41.70 -8.35 -15.71
N VAL A 197 40.91 -8.59 -14.66
CA VAL A 197 39.79 -7.74 -14.25
C VAL A 197 40.32 -6.66 -13.30
N ALA A 198 39.94 -5.42 -13.57
CA ALA A 198 40.30 -4.32 -12.68
C ALA A 198 39.64 -4.52 -11.30
N PRO A 199 40.40 -4.41 -10.18
CA PRO A 199 39.89 -4.74 -8.83
C PRO A 199 38.59 -4.02 -8.45
N GLU A 200 38.42 -2.79 -8.90
CA GLU A 200 37.21 -1.98 -8.68
C GLU A 200 35.93 -2.54 -9.32
N LYS A 201 36.06 -3.53 -10.23
CA LYS A 201 34.92 -4.20 -10.88
C LYS A 201 34.52 -5.50 -10.19
N LEU A 202 35.30 -5.96 -9.20
CA LEU A 202 35.06 -7.23 -8.52
C LEU A 202 33.98 -7.11 -7.44
N LEU A 203 33.84 -5.92 -6.84
CA LEU A 203 32.91 -5.66 -5.74
C LEU A 203 32.19 -4.31 -5.93
N PRO A 204 30.99 -4.12 -5.35
CA PRO A 204 30.29 -2.83 -5.40
C PRO A 204 31.09 -1.70 -4.74
N GLU A 205 30.99 -0.48 -5.25
CA GLU A 205 31.69 0.68 -4.67
C GLU A 205 31.23 0.98 -3.23
N LYS A 206 32.14 1.46 -2.37
CA LYS A 206 31.79 1.92 -1.02
C LYS A 206 30.72 3.02 -1.09
N GLY A 207 29.65 2.86 -0.31
CA GLY A 207 28.46 3.72 -0.32
C GLY A 207 27.34 3.24 -1.23
N THR A 208 27.52 2.15 -1.98
CA THR A 208 26.45 1.55 -2.78
C THR A 208 25.34 1.01 -1.88
N ILE A 209 24.08 1.37 -2.18
CA ILE A 209 22.90 0.88 -1.47
C ILE A 209 22.01 0.12 -2.44
N PHE A 210 21.73 -1.15 -2.12
CA PHE A 210 20.71 -1.94 -2.81
C PHE A 210 19.47 -2.05 -1.93
N LYS A 211 18.37 -1.44 -2.36
CA LYS A 211 17.11 -1.41 -1.62
C LYS A 211 16.09 -2.40 -2.19
N PHE A 212 15.56 -3.25 -1.31
CA PHE A 212 14.43 -4.14 -1.56
C PHE A 212 13.17 -3.47 -1.05
N THR A 213 12.33 -3.04 -2.00
CA THR A 213 11.01 -2.48 -1.68
C THR A 213 9.96 -3.56 -1.87
N THR A 214 9.34 -4.03 -0.79
CA THR A 214 8.30 -5.04 -0.87
C THR A 214 6.95 -4.42 -1.21
N ASN A 215 6.01 -5.24 -1.68
CA ASN A 215 4.62 -4.83 -1.86
C ASN A 215 3.92 -4.73 -0.50
N LYS A 216 3.36 -3.55 -0.20
CA LYS A 216 2.56 -3.34 1.01
C LYS A 216 1.11 -3.67 0.67
N THR A 217 0.72 -4.92 0.89
CA THR A 217 -0.68 -5.35 0.72
C THR A 217 -1.50 -4.93 1.93
N ASN A 218 -2.76 -4.55 1.70
CA ASN A 218 -3.66 -4.17 2.79
C ASN A 218 -3.77 -5.32 3.80
N GLN A 219 -3.48 -5.03 5.06
CA GLN A 219 -3.61 -5.95 6.18
C GLN A 219 -4.91 -5.69 6.94
N VAL A 220 -5.35 -6.69 7.71
CA VAL A 220 -6.55 -6.57 8.57
C VAL A 220 -6.40 -5.45 9.61
N ALA A 221 -5.15 -5.12 9.99
CA ALA A 221 -4.84 -4.08 10.95
C ALA A 221 -4.72 -2.67 10.33
N ASP A 222 -4.87 -2.51 9.02
CA ASP A 222 -4.71 -1.20 8.37
C ASP A 222 -5.92 -0.30 8.62
N GLU A 223 -5.65 0.93 9.07
CA GLU A 223 -6.67 1.96 9.29
C GLU A 223 -6.64 3.01 8.18
N PHE A 224 -7.76 3.19 7.48
CA PHE A 224 -7.92 4.21 6.44
C PHE A 224 -8.76 5.37 6.95
N THR A 225 -8.20 6.58 6.95
CA THR A 225 -8.95 7.79 7.32
C THR A 225 -9.29 8.59 6.07
N VAL A 226 -10.57 8.94 5.91
CA VAL A 226 -11.05 9.84 4.86
C VAL A 226 -11.68 11.05 5.53
N THR A 227 -11.18 12.24 5.22
CA THR A 227 -11.79 13.50 5.69
C THR A 227 -12.70 14.03 4.60
N ALA A 228 -14.01 14.07 4.87
CA ALA A 228 -14.99 14.69 3.97
C ALA A 228 -15.16 16.19 4.32
N PRO A 229 -15.42 17.06 3.33
CA PRO A 229 -15.76 18.45 3.59
C PRO A 229 -17.02 18.55 4.44
N LYS A 230 -16.98 19.41 5.46
CA LYS A 230 -18.12 19.73 6.30
C LYS A 230 -19.19 20.42 5.44
N VAL A 231 -20.43 19.94 5.50
CA VAL A 231 -21.56 20.67 4.92
C VAL A 231 -21.79 21.91 5.78
N GLU A 232 -21.37 23.08 5.30
CA GLU A 232 -21.60 24.35 5.97
C GLU A 232 -23.11 24.62 6.08
N SER A 233 -23.58 24.95 7.29
CA SER A 233 -24.97 25.35 7.50
C SER A 233 -25.20 26.71 6.84
N THR A 234 -26.07 26.75 5.84
CA THR A 234 -26.53 28.01 5.24
C THR A 234 -27.45 28.76 6.20
N SER A 235 -27.41 30.10 6.16
CA SER A 235 -28.33 30.94 6.92
C SER A 235 -29.75 30.78 6.36
N VAL A 236 -30.74 30.61 7.25
CA VAL A 236 -32.17 30.56 6.88
C VAL A 236 -32.55 31.77 6.02
N ALA A 237 -31.98 32.95 6.29
CA ALA A 237 -32.24 34.18 5.54
C ALA A 237 -31.76 34.15 4.08
N ASP A 238 -30.75 33.35 3.76
CA ASP A 238 -30.25 33.19 2.39
C ASP A 238 -30.97 32.05 1.65
N ASP A 239 -31.38 31.01 2.38
CA ASP A 239 -32.14 29.90 1.78
C ASP A 239 -33.55 30.34 1.37
N VAL A 240 -34.23 31.16 2.17
CA VAL A 240 -35.56 31.67 1.80
C VAL A 240 -35.56 32.53 0.52
N LYS A 241 -34.42 33.11 0.16
CA LYS A 241 -34.28 33.84 -1.13
C LYS A 241 -34.36 32.90 -2.32
N LYS A 242 -33.93 31.65 -2.15
CA LYS A 242 -33.88 30.59 -3.18
C LYS A 242 -35.19 29.80 -3.28
N VAL A 243 -36.20 30.11 -2.47
CA VAL A 243 -37.52 29.46 -2.54
C VAL A 243 -38.06 29.53 -3.96
N ASN A 244 -38.37 28.35 -4.50
CA ASN A 244 -38.92 28.16 -5.83
C ASN A 244 -39.97 27.04 -5.82
N VAL A 245 -40.69 26.89 -6.93
CA VAL A 245 -41.70 25.86 -7.16
C VAL A 245 -41.34 25.05 -8.41
N PHE A 246 -41.45 23.73 -8.31
CA PHE A 246 -41.14 22.79 -9.40
C PHE A 246 -42.23 21.71 -9.49
N PRO A 247 -42.68 21.32 -10.69
CA PRO A 247 -42.37 21.93 -11.98
C PRO A 247 -43.08 23.29 -12.15
N ASN A 248 -42.45 24.19 -12.90
CA ASN A 248 -43.06 25.47 -13.27
C ASN A 248 -42.52 25.93 -14.63
N PRO A 249 -43.34 25.97 -15.69
CA PRO A 249 -44.77 25.59 -15.73
C PRO A 249 -45.02 24.11 -15.38
N TYR A 250 -46.17 23.82 -14.79
CA TYR A 250 -46.69 22.46 -14.66
C TYR A 250 -47.46 22.11 -15.94
N PHE A 251 -47.10 21.01 -16.61
CA PHE A 251 -47.66 20.61 -17.91
C PHE A 251 -48.25 19.19 -17.85
N GLY A 252 -49.51 19.08 -17.44
CA GLY A 252 -50.25 17.80 -17.42
C GLY A 252 -49.78 16.82 -16.35
N TYR A 253 -48.51 16.41 -16.43
CA TYR A 253 -47.79 15.51 -15.52
C TYR A 253 -46.30 15.87 -15.40
N HIS A 254 -45.59 15.31 -14.41
CA HIS A 254 -44.13 15.26 -14.39
C HIS A 254 -43.60 13.86 -14.01
N ASP A 255 -42.36 13.53 -14.39
CA ASP A 255 -41.81 12.17 -14.30
C ASP A 255 -41.88 11.54 -12.90
N LEU A 256 -41.81 12.36 -11.84
CA LEU A 256 -41.89 11.85 -10.45
C LEU A 256 -43.33 11.41 -10.08
N GLU A 257 -44.36 11.85 -10.78
CA GLU A 257 -45.76 11.44 -10.57
C GLU A 257 -46.03 10.05 -11.16
N ILE A 258 -45.41 9.73 -12.30
CA ILE A 258 -45.59 8.45 -13.02
C ILE A 258 -45.02 7.27 -12.22
N SER A 259 -44.08 7.53 -11.31
CA SER A 259 -43.50 6.51 -10.44
C SER A 259 -44.41 6.05 -9.30
N SER A 260 -45.56 6.71 -9.08
CA SER A 260 -46.53 6.34 -8.06
C SER A 260 -47.35 5.11 -8.45
N ALA A 261 -47.58 4.20 -7.50
CA ALA A 261 -48.46 3.05 -7.68
C ALA A 261 -49.97 3.40 -7.61
N GLU A 262 -50.32 4.64 -7.27
CA GLU A 262 -51.71 5.11 -7.16
C GLU A 262 -52.24 5.61 -8.52
N LEU A 263 -53.44 5.15 -8.91
CA LEU A 263 -54.11 5.56 -10.15
C LEU A 263 -55.46 6.25 -9.84
N PRO A 264 -55.75 7.44 -10.42
CA PRO A 264 -54.86 8.23 -11.28
C PRO A 264 -53.66 8.80 -10.50
N ALA A 265 -52.52 8.96 -11.18
CA ALA A 265 -51.29 9.47 -10.57
C ALA A 265 -51.55 10.82 -9.87
N PRO A 266 -51.03 11.02 -8.64
CA PRO A 266 -51.26 12.24 -7.89
C PRO A 266 -50.57 13.41 -8.58
N LYS A 267 -51.35 14.44 -8.96
CA LYS A 267 -50.85 15.69 -9.56
C LYS A 267 -50.37 16.65 -8.47
N TYR A 268 -49.12 17.11 -8.52
CA TYR A 268 -48.60 18.06 -7.54
C TYR A 268 -47.46 18.97 -8.06
N VAL A 269 -47.22 20.05 -7.31
CA VAL A 269 -46.00 20.86 -7.40
C VAL A 269 -45.29 20.85 -6.06
N THR A 270 -43.97 20.99 -6.09
CA THR A 270 -43.08 21.00 -4.93
C THR A 270 -42.46 22.36 -4.74
N PHE A 271 -42.68 22.96 -3.56
CA PHE A 271 -41.96 24.12 -3.09
C PHE A 271 -40.67 23.67 -2.38
N ASN A 272 -39.56 24.37 -2.59
CA ASN A 272 -38.25 24.04 -2.01
C ASN A 272 -37.61 25.22 -1.25
N HIS A 273 -36.53 24.96 -0.53
CA HIS A 273 -35.80 25.92 0.32
C HIS A 273 -36.68 26.61 1.39
N LEU A 274 -37.74 25.92 1.82
CA LEU A 274 -38.62 26.41 2.88
C LEU A 274 -37.93 26.23 4.25
N PRO A 275 -38.22 27.10 5.23
CA PRO A 275 -37.77 26.87 6.60
C PRO A 275 -38.21 25.49 7.12
N THR A 276 -37.29 24.79 7.79
CA THR A 276 -37.53 23.49 8.43
C THR A 276 -38.28 23.63 9.75
N THR A 277 -38.32 24.84 10.32
CA THR A 277 -39.02 25.19 11.56
C THR A 277 -39.89 26.43 11.35
N GLY A 278 -40.87 26.61 12.23
CA GLY A 278 -41.80 27.75 12.17
C GLY A 278 -42.98 27.52 11.22
N LYS A 279 -43.88 28.51 11.18
CA LYS A 279 -45.12 28.46 10.41
C LYS A 279 -44.89 29.01 9.01
N VAL A 280 -45.29 28.27 7.98
CA VAL A 280 -45.27 28.71 6.58
C VAL A 280 -46.66 28.60 5.98
N VAL A 281 -47.17 29.70 5.43
CA VAL A 281 -48.52 29.82 4.87
C VAL A 281 -48.45 30.19 3.39
N PHE A 282 -49.15 29.44 2.55
CA PHE A 282 -49.27 29.66 1.12
C PHE A 282 -50.63 30.27 0.80
N ARG A 283 -50.62 31.36 0.03
CA ARG A 283 -51.82 32.03 -0.48
C ARG A 283 -51.72 32.13 -2.00
N VAL A 284 -52.67 31.54 -2.71
CA VAL A 284 -52.65 31.45 -4.18
C VAL A 284 -53.73 32.35 -4.74
N PHE A 285 -53.34 33.24 -5.64
CA PHE A 285 -54.20 34.22 -6.29
C PHE A 285 -54.23 34.02 -7.80
N ASN A 286 -55.37 34.28 -8.42
CA ASN A 286 -55.45 34.40 -9.87
C ASN A 286 -54.93 35.77 -10.35
N MET A 287 -54.85 35.98 -11.67
CA MET A 287 -54.43 37.24 -12.29
C MET A 287 -55.30 38.46 -11.95
N ALA A 288 -56.54 38.23 -11.50
CA ALA A 288 -57.45 39.28 -11.03
C ALA A 288 -57.27 39.62 -9.54
N GLY A 289 -56.33 38.97 -8.84
CA GLY A 289 -56.07 39.19 -7.40
C GLY A 289 -57.04 38.46 -6.47
N VAL A 290 -57.89 37.58 -6.98
CA VAL A 290 -58.81 36.77 -6.16
C VAL A 290 -58.07 35.55 -5.63
N MET A 291 -58.15 35.31 -4.32
CA MET A 291 -57.57 34.13 -3.69
C MET A 291 -58.37 32.88 -4.07
N VAL A 292 -57.69 31.90 -4.66
CA VAL A 292 -58.30 30.65 -5.15
C VAL A 292 -57.92 29.43 -4.32
N ALA A 293 -56.80 29.49 -3.58
CA ALA A 293 -56.39 28.46 -2.63
C ALA A 293 -55.54 29.05 -1.50
N ASN A 294 -55.57 28.39 -0.35
CA ASN A 294 -54.66 28.66 0.76
C ASN A 294 -54.39 27.34 1.51
N PHE A 295 -53.18 27.18 2.01
CA PHE A 295 -52.77 26.02 2.79
C PHE A 295 -51.53 26.33 3.62
N GLU A 296 -51.24 25.48 4.61
CA GLU A 296 -50.07 25.59 5.47
C GLU A 296 -49.07 24.46 5.18
N LYS A 297 -47.78 24.73 5.40
CA LYS A 297 -46.73 23.71 5.32
C LYS A 297 -46.98 22.64 6.40
N SER A 298 -46.97 21.38 5.99
CA SER A 298 -47.18 20.23 6.87
C SER A 298 -45.90 19.42 7.13
N THR A 299 -44.84 19.65 6.36
CA THR A 299 -43.58 18.92 6.48
C THR A 299 -42.60 19.56 7.47
N THR A 300 -41.68 18.77 8.01
CA THR A 300 -40.51 19.25 8.78
C THR A 300 -39.25 19.43 7.91
N THR A 301 -39.34 19.14 6.61
CA THR A 301 -38.24 19.27 5.64
C THR A 301 -38.28 20.63 4.95
N GLN A 302 -37.29 20.93 4.10
CA GLN A 302 -37.30 22.13 3.26
C GLN A 302 -38.27 22.07 2.06
N TYR A 303 -39.05 20.98 1.94
CA TYR A 303 -39.90 20.70 0.79
C TYR A 303 -41.38 20.63 1.18
N GLN A 304 -42.27 21.16 0.36
CA GLN A 304 -43.73 21.02 0.53
C GLN A 304 -44.39 20.72 -0.81
N ASN A 305 -45.13 19.61 -0.88
CA ASN A 305 -45.93 19.28 -2.06
C ASN A 305 -47.33 19.88 -1.93
N TRP A 306 -47.88 20.38 -3.03
CA TRP A 306 -49.25 20.86 -3.12
C TRP A 306 -49.93 20.28 -4.35
N ASN A 307 -51.13 19.74 -4.15
CA ASN A 307 -51.93 19.06 -5.17
C ASN A 307 -52.66 19.99 -6.16
N MET A 308 -52.38 21.29 -6.10
CA MET A 308 -52.99 22.32 -6.96
C MET A 308 -54.52 22.39 -6.89
N ARG A 309 -55.10 22.00 -5.74
CA ARG A 309 -56.54 22.07 -5.47
C ARG A 309 -56.89 23.22 -4.53
N ASN A 310 -58.11 23.70 -4.64
CA ASN A 310 -58.67 24.66 -3.70
C ASN A 310 -59.15 23.98 -2.39
N ALA A 311 -59.66 24.78 -1.46
CA ALA A 311 -60.15 24.28 -0.16
C ALA A 311 -61.27 23.23 -0.29
N ASN A 312 -62.07 23.30 -1.35
CA ASN A 312 -63.14 22.36 -1.67
C ASN A 312 -62.66 21.14 -2.47
N GLN A 313 -61.34 20.94 -2.58
CA GLN A 313 -60.69 19.86 -3.34
C GLN A 313 -60.94 19.88 -4.85
N PHE A 314 -61.42 21.00 -5.41
CA PHE A 314 -61.50 21.16 -6.87
C PHE A 314 -60.13 21.54 -7.45
N PRO A 315 -59.72 20.94 -8.59
CA PRO A 315 -58.49 21.33 -9.26
C PRO A 315 -58.60 22.77 -9.76
N LEU A 316 -57.49 23.51 -9.70
CA LEU A 316 -57.42 24.83 -10.32
C LEU A 316 -57.35 24.69 -11.85
N ALA A 317 -57.98 25.62 -12.55
CA ALA A 317 -57.97 25.67 -14.00
C ALA A 317 -56.58 26.02 -14.56
N SER A 318 -56.33 25.68 -15.83
CA SER A 318 -55.14 26.15 -16.54
C SER A 318 -55.06 27.68 -16.52
N GLY A 319 -53.88 28.21 -16.17
CA GLY A 319 -53.67 29.64 -16.06
C GLY A 319 -52.42 30.01 -15.28
N ILE A 320 -52.20 31.32 -15.14
CA ILE A 320 -51.11 31.90 -14.36
C ILE A 320 -51.65 32.31 -12.99
N TYR A 321 -50.94 31.87 -11.95
CA TYR A 321 -51.24 32.15 -10.56
C TYR A 321 -50.07 32.87 -9.87
N ILE A 322 -50.39 33.69 -8.88
CA ILE A 322 -49.43 34.31 -7.98
C ILE A 322 -49.50 33.57 -6.65
N VAL A 323 -48.38 32.99 -6.22
CA VAL A 323 -48.25 32.32 -4.92
C VAL A 323 -47.49 33.25 -3.98
N HIS A 324 -48.19 33.77 -2.97
CA HIS A 324 -47.57 34.48 -1.87
C HIS A 324 -47.28 33.50 -0.73
N ILE A 325 -46.00 33.34 -0.40
CA ILE A 325 -45.50 32.46 0.65
C ILE A 325 -45.07 33.33 1.83
N ASP A 326 -45.71 33.12 2.95
CA ASP A 326 -45.46 33.82 4.21
C ASP A 326 -44.74 32.86 5.16
N MET A 327 -43.47 33.15 5.46
CA MET A 327 -42.58 32.30 6.26
C MET A 327 -42.35 32.89 7.66
N GLY A 328 -43.28 33.72 8.15
CA GLY A 328 -43.20 34.33 9.47
C GLY A 328 -41.97 35.23 9.62
N SER A 329 -41.18 35.01 10.67
CA SER A 329 -39.96 35.79 10.93
C SER A 329 -38.87 35.61 9.87
N ALA A 330 -38.95 34.59 9.02
CA ALA A 330 -38.01 34.38 7.92
C ALA A 330 -38.34 35.23 6.67
N GLY A 331 -39.49 35.93 6.66
CA GLY A 331 -39.90 36.84 5.58
C GLY A 331 -40.94 36.26 4.62
N THR A 332 -41.10 36.90 3.46
CA THR A 332 -42.11 36.55 2.46
C THR A 332 -41.51 36.39 1.08
N LYS A 333 -42.07 35.48 0.27
CA LYS A 333 -41.68 35.28 -1.15
C LYS A 333 -42.93 35.29 -2.03
N VAL A 334 -42.83 35.93 -3.19
CA VAL A 334 -43.87 35.88 -4.23
C VAL A 334 -43.33 35.09 -5.41
N LEU A 335 -44.06 34.06 -5.84
CA LEU A 335 -43.77 33.26 -7.03
C LEU A 335 -44.88 33.41 -8.06
N LYS A 336 -44.51 33.27 -9.34
CA LYS A 336 -45.45 33.14 -10.45
C LYS A 336 -45.48 31.67 -10.85
N LEU A 337 -46.66 31.05 -10.86
CA LEU A 337 -46.85 29.65 -11.20
C LEU A 337 -47.75 29.55 -12.41
N ALA A 338 -47.28 28.88 -13.47
CA ALA A 338 -48.11 28.56 -14.63
C ALA A 338 -48.58 27.11 -14.54
N LEU A 339 -49.90 26.91 -14.60
CA LEU A 339 -50.54 25.60 -14.62
C LEU A 339 -51.15 25.37 -16.00
N VAL A 340 -50.80 24.26 -16.63
CA VAL A 340 -51.42 23.76 -17.85
C VAL A 340 -51.88 22.34 -17.54
N THR A 341 -53.15 22.21 -17.17
CA THR A 341 -53.76 20.90 -16.93
C THR A 341 -54.10 20.25 -18.27
N GLU A 342 -54.06 18.92 -18.32
CA GLU A 342 -54.58 18.17 -19.47
C GLU A 342 -56.03 18.54 -19.74
N GLU A 343 -56.40 18.55 -21.02
CA GLU A 343 -57.76 18.77 -21.48
C GLU A 343 -58.64 17.60 -21.01
N GLU A 344 -59.40 17.77 -19.93
CA GLU A 344 -60.40 16.80 -19.53
C GLU A 344 -61.61 16.92 -20.48
N TRP A 345 -61.65 16.09 -21.53
CA TRP A 345 -62.91 15.90 -22.26
C TRP A 345 -63.96 15.30 -21.32
N ALA A 346 -65.11 15.96 -21.20
CA ALA A 346 -66.28 15.33 -20.62
C ALA A 346 -66.65 14.10 -21.46
N LYS A 347 -66.55 12.90 -20.88
CA LYS A 347 -67.19 11.71 -21.46
C LYS A 347 -68.70 11.98 -21.49
N ARG A 348 -69.24 12.31 -22.66
CA ARG A 348 -70.69 12.25 -22.90
C ARG A 348 -71.14 10.80 -22.67
N TYR A 349 -72.19 10.65 -21.86
CA TYR A 349 -72.91 9.41 -21.61
C TYR A 349 -73.47 8.80 -22.90
#